data_AF-A0A2N1R919-F1
#
_entry.id   AF-A0A2N1R919-F1
#
_cell.length_a   1.000
_cell.length_b   1.000
_cell.length_c   1.000
_cell.angle_alpha   90.00
_cell.angle_beta   90.00
_cell.angle_gamma   90.00
#
_symmetry.space_group_name_H-M   'P 1'
#
loop_
_entity.id
_entity.type
_entity.pdbx_description
1 polymer ?
#
loop_
_entity_poly.entity_id
_entity_poly.type
_entity_poly.pdbx_seq_one_letter_code
_entity_poly.pdbx_strand_id
1 'polypeptide(L)'
;MPVVCFFQYLNPSREASAMDDDLLYLVQGTVRPDYRKKMPVQGNHMAKLVTFIEKEFILNQVQKTGSRVVVFGSGKSVDGRIKSFDKEILCLSTKAIDAEAFVTWDQVSVFLSYQSQRVTFPGKIRKVEGGEIFIVLPENLFKAPQRKAVRVAPPKDLKLEFFMQNERIRIECPESSEYSELEMPALSVGFDTASISGLLDSFKTISSTMYSKSGIVMFNKIRKPEGVEERLVADIGRTLLLTSMQSPLPATDPYPEGRIITQSMADAFEGPSVFLEGSALERSRAEKSTLGIVSELYCPILYYQYVVGYVYLMNDSTRKTCLDYRTVDYAWEFSHILAYSLKVNNYFKLVEGQEPDPYRPQVVNLSSGGCLLSMPKNAFKVKLKHGAVLDIKVSRSENEVPAVTMKGRIARRFDDRENEYYGVAFLLAEQDALVSLRQSLYADDSARFACDEASLEL
;
A
#
# COMPACT_ATOMS: atom_id res chain seq x y z
N MET A 1 14.30 -20.40 37.00
CA MET A 1 14.06 -21.16 35.76
C MET A 1 15.32 -21.07 34.88
N PRO A 2 15.95 -22.19 34.48
CA PRO A 2 17.09 -22.13 33.59
C PRO A 2 16.58 -22.16 32.13
N VAL A 3 16.65 -21.04 31.43
CA VAL A 3 16.55 -21.01 29.96
C VAL A 3 17.99 -20.90 29.46
N VAL A 4 18.54 -22.07 29.12
CA VAL A 4 19.84 -22.24 28.47
C VAL A 4 19.64 -22.10 26.97
N CYS A 5 20.59 -21.43 26.32
CA CYS A 5 20.72 -21.27 24.88
C CYS A 5 20.34 -22.51 24.05
N PHE A 6 19.54 -22.32 23.01
CA PHE A 6 19.46 -23.26 21.89
C PHE A 6 19.68 -22.54 20.56
N PHE A 7 20.96 -22.44 20.16
CA PHE A 7 21.34 -22.44 18.75
C PHE A 7 21.54 -23.91 18.37
N GLN A 8 20.47 -24.58 17.95
CA GLN A 8 20.56 -25.82 17.18
C GLN A 8 19.65 -25.62 15.96
N TYR A 9 20.19 -25.96 14.79
CA TYR A 9 19.59 -25.83 13.45
C TYR A 9 19.82 -24.52 12.69
N LEU A 10 21.09 -24.10 12.59
CA LEU A 10 21.61 -23.54 11.34
C LEU A 10 22.88 -24.33 10.99
N ASN A 11 22.76 -25.34 10.14
CA ASN A 11 23.88 -26.16 9.70
C ASN A 11 23.89 -26.18 8.16
N PRO A 12 24.69 -25.33 7.49
CA PRO A 12 24.91 -25.43 6.06
C PRO A 12 26.17 -26.25 5.82
N SER A 13 26.03 -27.54 5.51
CA SER A 13 27.14 -28.32 4.95
C SER A 13 26.64 -29.33 3.93
N ARG A 14 26.82 -28.99 2.65
CA ARG A 14 27.52 -29.83 1.67
C ARG A 14 27.86 -29.04 0.41
N GLU A 15 29.15 -29.08 0.10
CA GLU A 15 29.86 -28.49 -1.03
C GLU A 15 29.39 -29.04 -2.38
N ALA A 16 29.50 -28.21 -3.43
CA ALA A 16 30.18 -28.60 -4.66
C ALA A 16 30.67 -27.35 -5.40
N SER A 17 31.98 -27.35 -5.64
CA SER A 17 32.81 -26.40 -6.38
C SER A 17 32.47 -26.28 -7.86
N ALA A 18 32.65 -25.09 -8.44
CA ALA A 18 33.50 -24.90 -9.63
C ALA A 18 33.79 -23.41 -9.81
N MET A 19 35.08 -23.12 -10.03
CA MET A 19 35.66 -21.82 -10.35
C MET A 19 35.13 -21.30 -11.70
N ASP A 20 35.05 -19.98 -11.84
CA ASP A 20 35.80 -19.29 -12.88
C ASP A 20 36.03 -17.83 -12.46
N ASP A 21 37.32 -17.48 -12.44
CA ASP A 21 37.85 -16.13 -12.37
C ASP A 21 37.47 -15.39 -13.66
N ASP A 22 37.00 -14.14 -13.56
CA ASP A 22 37.60 -13.06 -14.36
C ASP A 22 37.02 -11.67 -14.06
N LEU A 23 37.95 -10.70 -14.13
CA LEU A 23 37.75 -9.28 -14.44
C LEU A 23 37.41 -8.28 -13.30
N LEU A 24 38.50 -7.86 -12.66
CA LEU A 24 38.80 -6.45 -12.35
C LEU A 24 38.44 -5.51 -13.53
N TYR A 25 37.77 -4.39 -13.26
CA TYR A 25 38.17 -3.08 -13.81
C TYR A 25 37.69 -1.91 -12.92
N LEU A 26 38.68 -1.16 -12.43
CA LEU A 26 38.58 0.21 -11.94
C LEU A 26 38.28 1.16 -13.11
N VAL A 27 37.29 2.04 -12.98
CA VAL A 27 37.36 3.41 -13.54
C VAL A 27 36.68 4.39 -12.59
N GLN A 28 37.51 5.24 -11.96
CA GLN A 28 37.09 6.47 -11.31
C GLN A 28 36.74 7.51 -12.38
N GLY A 29 35.54 8.09 -12.31
CA GLY A 29 35.09 9.20 -13.16
C GLY A 29 34.51 10.32 -12.32
N THR A 30 35.32 11.33 -12.04
CA THR A 30 34.92 12.61 -11.42
C THR A 30 34.01 13.39 -12.37
N VAL A 31 32.77 13.66 -11.96
CA VAL A 31 31.83 14.55 -12.68
C VAL A 31 31.65 15.84 -11.88
N ARG A 32 31.97 16.97 -12.53
CA ARG A 32 31.74 18.34 -12.04
C ARG A 32 30.24 18.68 -12.05
N PRO A 33 29.70 19.43 -11.08
CA PRO A 33 28.32 19.89 -11.15
C PRO A 33 28.23 21.17 -12.00
N ASP A 34 27.44 21.10 -13.06
CA ASP A 34 27.14 22.22 -13.94
C ASP A 34 25.87 22.96 -13.47
N TYR A 35 25.91 24.29 -13.54
CA TYR A 35 24.92 25.22 -13.01
C TYR A 35 23.59 25.13 -13.79
N ARG A 36 22.51 24.64 -13.15
CA ARG A 36 21.14 24.80 -13.68
C ARG A 36 20.41 25.97 -13.03
N LYS A 37 20.13 26.97 -13.88
CA LYS A 37 19.13 28.04 -13.70
C LYS A 37 17.82 27.48 -13.13
N LYS A 38 17.37 28.05 -12.00
CA LYS A 38 16.02 27.86 -11.48
C LYS A 38 15.00 28.47 -12.45
N MET A 39 14.24 27.63 -13.13
CA MET A 39 12.98 28.04 -13.75
C MET A 39 11.93 28.27 -12.65
N PRO A 40 10.96 29.18 -12.88
CA PRO A 40 9.94 29.52 -11.89
C PRO A 40 9.07 28.29 -11.59
N VAL A 41 8.92 28.03 -10.30
CA VAL A 41 8.04 27.01 -9.74
C VAL A 41 6.60 27.37 -10.14
N GLN A 42 6.01 26.60 -11.07
CA GLN A 42 4.58 26.66 -11.31
C GLN A 42 3.86 26.36 -9.99
N GLY A 43 3.01 27.28 -9.56
CA GLY A 43 2.24 27.18 -8.33
C GLY A 43 1.50 25.86 -8.27
N ASN A 44 1.68 25.15 -7.16
CA ASN A 44 1.06 23.85 -6.91
C ASN A 44 -0.45 24.07 -6.70
N HIS A 45 -1.23 24.09 -7.79
CA HIS A 45 -2.67 24.27 -7.74
C HIS A 45 -3.32 22.99 -7.22
N MET A 46 -3.57 22.92 -5.91
CA MET A 46 -4.40 21.86 -5.32
C MET A 46 -5.81 21.94 -5.90
N ALA A 47 -6.41 20.78 -6.18
CA ALA A 47 -7.80 20.69 -6.64
C ALA A 47 -8.72 21.34 -5.61
N LYS A 48 -9.56 22.28 -6.05
CA LYS A 48 -10.48 23.03 -5.18
C LYS A 48 -11.90 22.54 -5.37
N LEU A 49 -12.60 22.39 -4.26
CA LEU A 49 -14.02 22.07 -4.23
C LEU A 49 -14.79 23.35 -4.54
N VAL A 50 -15.68 23.27 -5.53
CA VAL A 50 -16.47 24.40 -6.01
C VAL A 50 -17.67 24.60 -5.11
N THR A 51 -17.86 25.82 -4.61
CA THR A 51 -19.04 26.17 -3.80
C THR A 51 -20.31 26.21 -4.65
N PHE A 52 -21.50 26.11 -4.03
CA PHE A 52 -22.77 26.14 -4.76
C PHE A 52 -22.94 27.38 -5.66
N ILE A 53 -22.60 28.57 -5.15
CA ILE A 53 -22.68 29.83 -5.91
C ILE A 53 -21.72 29.79 -7.11
N GLU A 54 -20.51 29.29 -6.87
CA GLU A 54 -19.49 29.18 -7.89
C GLU A 54 -19.87 28.13 -8.97
N LYS A 55 -20.58 27.06 -8.59
CA LYS A 55 -21.11 26.04 -9.50
C LYS A 55 -22.10 26.65 -10.51
N GLU A 56 -23.08 27.43 -10.05
CA GLU A 56 -24.02 28.10 -10.97
C GLU A 56 -23.30 29.08 -11.90
N PHE A 57 -22.31 29.82 -11.39
CA PHE A 57 -21.54 30.76 -12.20
C PHE A 57 -20.74 30.05 -13.30
N ILE A 58 -20.06 28.94 -12.96
CA ILE A 58 -19.30 28.13 -13.93
C ILE A 58 -20.22 27.61 -15.03
N LEU A 59 -21.32 26.95 -14.66
CA LEU A 59 -22.23 26.33 -15.63
C LEU A 59 -22.89 27.39 -16.52
N ASN A 60 -23.29 28.54 -15.96
CA ASN A 60 -23.79 29.67 -16.74
C ASN A 60 -22.76 30.20 -17.74
N GLN A 61 -21.50 30.34 -17.33
CA GLN A 61 -20.45 30.82 -18.23
C GLN A 61 -20.23 29.81 -19.37
N VAL A 62 -20.11 28.52 -19.06
CA VAL A 62 -19.90 27.43 -20.04
C VAL A 62 -21.06 27.33 -21.03
N GLN A 63 -22.30 27.50 -20.55
CA GLN A 63 -23.50 27.55 -21.39
C GLN A 63 -23.46 28.77 -22.32
N LYS A 64 -23.15 29.97 -21.79
CA LYS A 64 -23.09 31.21 -22.58
C LYS A 64 -22.00 31.20 -23.65
N THR A 65 -20.83 30.63 -23.34
CA THR A 65 -19.73 30.51 -24.29
C THR A 65 -19.93 29.38 -25.29
N GLY A 66 -20.90 28.49 -25.06
CA GLY A 66 -21.11 27.29 -25.88
C GLY A 66 -19.91 26.32 -25.84
N SER A 67 -19.14 26.35 -24.74
CA SER A 67 -17.94 25.54 -24.58
C SER A 67 -18.26 24.05 -24.62
N ARG A 68 -17.31 23.27 -25.15
CA ARG A 68 -17.42 21.81 -25.23
C ARG A 68 -17.47 21.19 -23.84
N VAL A 69 -18.40 20.26 -23.65
CA VAL A 69 -18.51 19.39 -22.48
C VAL A 69 -18.29 17.96 -22.96
N VAL A 70 -17.42 17.22 -22.28
CA VAL A 70 -17.15 15.81 -22.59
C VAL A 70 -17.71 14.94 -21.48
N VAL A 71 -18.44 13.90 -21.85
CA VAL A 71 -19.03 12.94 -20.93
C VAL A 71 -18.41 11.58 -21.20
N PHE A 72 -17.81 10.98 -20.17
CA PHE A 72 -17.25 9.64 -20.23
C PHE A 72 -18.12 8.67 -19.44
N GLY A 73 -18.61 7.63 -20.10
CA GLY A 73 -19.16 6.43 -19.48
C GLY A 73 -18.19 5.25 -19.64
N SER A 74 -18.54 4.11 -19.06
CA SER A 74 -17.78 2.87 -19.24
C SER A 74 -17.73 2.46 -20.72
N GLY A 75 -16.56 2.53 -21.35
CA GLY A 75 -16.36 2.16 -22.76
C GLY A 75 -17.00 3.11 -23.78
N LYS A 76 -17.49 4.28 -23.35
CA LYS A 76 -18.19 5.24 -24.22
C LYS A 76 -17.88 6.67 -23.85
N SER A 77 -17.86 7.55 -24.84
CA SER A 77 -17.67 8.99 -24.64
C SER A 77 -18.48 9.79 -25.63
N VAL A 78 -18.93 10.97 -25.22
CA VAL A 78 -19.67 11.88 -26.09
C VAL A 78 -19.31 13.32 -25.80
N ASP A 79 -19.23 14.11 -26.86
CA ASP A 79 -19.07 15.56 -26.81
C ASP A 79 -20.42 16.23 -26.92
N GLY A 80 -20.66 17.25 -26.11
CA GLY A 80 -21.89 18.03 -26.14
C GLY A 80 -21.68 19.47 -25.71
N ARG A 81 -22.80 20.21 -25.67
CA ARG A 81 -22.87 21.58 -25.14
C ARG A 81 -23.99 21.66 -24.13
N ILE A 82 -23.82 22.52 -23.12
CA ILE A 82 -24.87 22.77 -22.14
C ILE A 82 -26.05 23.45 -22.85
N LYS A 83 -27.20 22.78 -22.88
CA LYS A 83 -28.46 23.36 -23.38
C LYS A 83 -29.17 24.11 -22.25
N SER A 84 -29.30 23.46 -21.10
CA SER A 84 -29.89 24.02 -19.88
C SER A 84 -29.40 23.26 -18.65
N PHE A 85 -29.56 23.85 -17.47
CA PHE A 85 -29.30 23.17 -16.20
C PHE A 85 -30.16 23.78 -15.10
N ASP A 86 -30.40 23.00 -14.05
CA ASP A 86 -30.99 23.44 -12.79
C ASP A 86 -30.15 22.92 -11.60
N LYS A 87 -30.73 22.90 -10.40
CA LYS A 87 -30.02 22.44 -9.19
C LYS A 87 -29.68 20.96 -9.21
N GLU A 88 -30.50 20.15 -9.88
CA GLU A 88 -30.46 18.69 -9.88
C GLU A 88 -30.02 18.08 -11.21
N ILE A 89 -30.23 18.77 -12.33
CA ILE A 89 -30.07 18.20 -13.68
C ILE A 89 -29.26 19.14 -14.57
N LEU A 90 -28.34 18.56 -15.31
CA LEU A 90 -27.66 19.16 -16.46
C LEU A 90 -28.19 18.53 -17.75
N CYS A 91 -28.66 19.35 -18.68
CA CYS A 91 -29.04 18.91 -20.03
C CYS A 91 -27.95 19.27 -21.03
N LEU A 92 -27.41 18.25 -21.71
CA LEU A 92 -26.42 18.39 -22.76
C LEU A 92 -27.04 18.06 -24.11
N SER A 93 -26.77 18.90 -25.11
CA SER A 93 -27.11 18.63 -26.51
C SER A 93 -25.90 18.05 -27.25
N THR A 94 -26.13 16.95 -27.96
CA THR A 94 -25.15 16.23 -28.78
C THR A 94 -25.83 15.58 -30.00
N LYS A 95 -25.10 14.81 -30.81
CA LYS A 95 -25.66 14.06 -31.93
C LYS A 95 -26.51 12.90 -31.39
N ALA A 96 -27.66 12.64 -32.01
CA ALA A 96 -28.58 11.58 -31.60
C ALA A 96 -27.89 10.21 -31.47
N ILE A 97 -27.08 9.83 -32.47
CA ILE A 97 -26.35 8.56 -32.50
C ILE A 97 -25.42 8.42 -31.28
N ASP A 98 -24.70 9.49 -30.92
CA ASP A 98 -23.75 9.46 -29.79
C ASP A 98 -24.49 9.45 -28.44
N ALA A 99 -25.66 10.10 -28.36
CA ALA A 99 -26.50 10.08 -27.17
C ALA A 99 -27.09 8.68 -26.91
N GLU A 100 -27.53 7.98 -27.96
CA GLU A 100 -28.14 6.65 -27.88
C GLU A 100 -27.19 5.57 -27.34
N ALA A 101 -25.88 5.79 -27.38
CA ALA A 101 -24.90 4.91 -26.74
C ALA A 101 -25.04 4.87 -25.20
N PHE A 102 -25.69 5.86 -24.60
CA PHE A 102 -25.91 5.96 -23.16
C PHE A 102 -27.29 5.47 -22.75
N VAL A 103 -27.38 4.84 -21.57
CA VAL A 103 -28.64 4.36 -21.01
C VAL A 103 -28.96 5.03 -19.69
N THR A 104 -30.24 5.00 -19.33
CA THR A 104 -30.70 5.53 -18.05
C THR A 104 -29.98 4.81 -16.90
N TRP A 105 -29.58 5.59 -15.90
CA TRP A 105 -28.81 5.19 -14.72
C TRP A 105 -27.33 4.87 -14.94
N ASP A 106 -26.79 5.13 -16.13
CA ASP A 106 -25.35 5.05 -16.34
C ASP A 106 -24.58 6.03 -15.47
N GLN A 107 -23.49 5.53 -14.89
CA GLN A 107 -22.52 6.36 -14.17
C GLN A 107 -21.57 7.00 -15.17
N VAL A 108 -21.41 8.31 -15.07
CA VAL A 108 -20.59 9.09 -16.00
C VAL A 108 -19.67 10.05 -15.26
N SER A 109 -18.57 10.41 -15.91
CA SER A 109 -17.68 11.50 -15.49
C SER A 109 -17.81 12.63 -16.51
N VAL A 110 -18.20 13.81 -16.06
CA VAL A 110 -18.36 15.00 -16.91
C VAL A 110 -17.15 15.90 -16.78
N PHE A 111 -16.68 16.44 -17.90
CA PHE A 111 -15.56 17.36 -18.00
C PHE A 111 -15.94 18.59 -18.81
N LEU A 112 -15.56 19.76 -18.32
CA LEU A 112 -15.74 21.02 -19.01
C LEU A 112 -14.56 21.95 -18.74
N SER A 113 -14.39 22.96 -19.60
CA SER A 113 -13.39 24.00 -19.45
C SER A 113 -14.05 25.31 -19.00
N TYR A 114 -13.48 25.95 -17.98
CA TYR A 114 -13.92 27.22 -17.45
C TYR A 114 -12.68 28.09 -17.17
N GLN A 115 -12.53 29.21 -17.89
CA GLN A 115 -11.37 30.11 -17.75
C GLN A 115 -10.01 29.38 -17.86
N SER A 116 -9.89 28.48 -18.84
CA SER A 116 -8.72 27.60 -19.01
C SER A 116 -8.43 26.68 -17.81
N GLN A 117 -9.38 26.56 -16.88
CA GLN A 117 -9.33 25.60 -15.79
C GLN A 117 -10.32 24.47 -16.05
N ARG A 118 -9.84 23.25 -15.83
CA ARG A 118 -10.64 22.04 -15.95
C ARG A 118 -11.61 21.94 -14.79
N VAL A 119 -12.86 21.62 -15.07
CA VAL A 119 -13.86 21.29 -14.05
C VAL A 119 -14.38 19.90 -14.35
N THR A 120 -14.43 19.05 -13.34
CA THR A 120 -14.96 17.69 -13.46
C THR A 120 -15.89 17.36 -12.32
N PHE A 121 -16.85 16.48 -12.59
CA PHE A 121 -17.73 15.93 -11.57
C PHE A 121 -18.30 14.57 -12.00
N PRO A 122 -18.57 13.66 -11.04
CA PRO A 122 -19.31 12.44 -11.33
C PRO A 122 -20.80 12.77 -11.50
N GLY A 123 -21.47 12.07 -12.40
CA GLY A 123 -22.90 12.23 -12.66
C GLY A 123 -23.56 10.90 -12.96
N LYS A 124 -24.89 10.91 -12.97
CA LYS A 124 -25.70 9.74 -13.33
C LYS A 124 -26.70 10.13 -14.40
N ILE A 125 -26.82 9.36 -15.47
CA ILE A 125 -27.77 9.67 -16.54
C ILE A 125 -29.19 9.39 -16.05
N ARG A 126 -30.06 10.38 -16.16
CA ARG A 126 -31.48 10.30 -15.77
C ARG A 126 -32.36 9.97 -16.96
N LYS A 127 -32.04 10.49 -18.14
CA LYS A 127 -32.79 10.29 -19.38
C LYS A 127 -31.88 10.58 -20.59
N VAL A 128 -32.17 9.93 -21.71
CA VAL A 128 -31.62 10.25 -23.03
C VAL A 128 -32.81 10.41 -24.00
N GLU A 129 -32.84 11.48 -24.79
CA GLU A 129 -33.94 11.75 -25.73
C GLU A 129 -33.46 12.62 -26.90
N GLY A 130 -33.55 12.13 -28.14
CA GLY A 130 -33.39 12.97 -29.34
C GLY A 130 -32.06 13.73 -29.46
N GLY A 131 -30.95 13.16 -28.97
CA GLY A 131 -29.66 13.84 -28.91
C GLY A 131 -29.43 14.69 -27.66
N GLU A 132 -30.33 14.61 -26.67
CA GLU A 132 -30.18 15.24 -25.37
C GLU A 132 -29.88 14.21 -24.29
N ILE A 133 -28.89 14.52 -23.44
CA ILE A 133 -28.50 13.71 -22.29
C ILE A 133 -28.78 14.51 -21.03
N PHE A 134 -29.59 13.94 -20.14
CA PHE A 134 -29.94 14.53 -18.86
C PHE A 134 -29.11 13.86 -17.76
N ILE A 135 -28.22 14.61 -17.11
CA ILE A 135 -27.27 14.11 -16.12
C ILE A 135 -27.62 14.70 -14.75
N VAL A 136 -27.70 13.86 -13.73
CA VAL A 136 -27.85 14.30 -12.34
C VAL A 136 -26.61 15.08 -11.91
N LEU A 137 -26.82 16.30 -11.46
CA LEU A 137 -25.79 17.26 -11.09
C LEU A 137 -25.44 17.05 -9.60
N PRO A 138 -24.18 16.75 -9.26
CA PRO A 138 -23.79 16.53 -7.87
C PRO A 138 -23.71 17.85 -7.10
N GLU A 139 -23.67 17.77 -5.77
CA GLU A 139 -23.48 18.93 -4.90
C GLU A 139 -22.15 19.63 -5.17
N ASN A 140 -21.09 18.84 -5.43
CA ASN A 140 -19.72 19.32 -5.50
C ASN A 140 -19.12 19.11 -6.89
N LEU A 141 -18.51 20.17 -7.43
CA LEU A 141 -17.67 20.12 -8.63
C LEU A 141 -16.20 20.25 -8.21
N PHE A 142 -15.29 19.69 -9.01
CA PHE A 142 -13.86 19.75 -8.76
C PHE A 142 -13.16 20.61 -9.81
N LYS A 143 -12.46 21.67 -9.38
CA LYS A 143 -11.62 22.52 -10.23
C LYS A 143 -10.18 22.05 -10.25
N ALA A 144 -9.55 22.18 -11.42
CA ALA A 144 -8.14 21.88 -11.69
C ALA A 144 -7.69 20.50 -11.14
N PRO A 145 -8.34 19.38 -11.53
CA PRO A 145 -7.80 18.07 -11.21
C PRO A 145 -6.37 17.97 -11.76
N GLN A 146 -5.38 17.59 -10.93
CA GLN A 146 -3.98 17.43 -11.36
C GLN A 146 -3.72 16.09 -12.09
N ARG A 147 -4.76 15.47 -12.64
CA ARG A 147 -4.66 14.12 -13.19
C ARG A 147 -4.28 14.17 -14.67
N LYS A 148 -3.63 13.10 -15.14
CA LYS A 148 -3.27 12.93 -16.56
C LYS A 148 -4.34 12.15 -17.33
N ALA A 149 -5.05 11.24 -16.64
CA ALA A 149 -6.03 10.35 -17.24
C ALA A 149 -7.35 10.37 -16.48
N VAL A 150 -8.44 10.41 -17.24
CA VAL A 150 -9.81 10.38 -16.75
C VAL A 150 -10.11 9.08 -16.03
N ARG A 151 -10.75 9.18 -14.86
CA ARG A 151 -11.28 8.03 -14.14
C ARG A 151 -12.72 7.77 -14.55
N VAL A 152 -13.00 6.52 -14.88
CA VAL A 152 -14.34 6.04 -15.21
C VAL A 152 -14.76 4.96 -14.22
N ALA A 153 -16.07 4.75 -14.10
CA ALA A 153 -16.57 3.55 -13.46
C ALA A 153 -16.10 2.32 -14.26
N PRO A 154 -15.70 1.22 -13.59
CA PRO A 154 -15.30 0.03 -14.31
C PRO A 154 -16.49 -0.54 -15.11
N PRO A 155 -16.25 -1.13 -16.30
CA PRO A 155 -17.24 -1.96 -16.98
C PRO A 155 -17.77 -3.07 -16.07
N LYS A 156 -19.06 -3.42 -16.22
CA LYS A 156 -19.73 -4.41 -15.34
C LYS A 156 -19.10 -5.80 -15.41
N ASP A 157 -18.47 -6.10 -16.54
CA ASP A 157 -17.81 -7.35 -16.88
C ASP A 157 -16.30 -7.33 -16.59
N LEU A 158 -15.75 -6.18 -16.17
CA LEU A 158 -14.36 -6.06 -15.78
C LEU A 158 -14.11 -6.68 -14.41
N LYS A 159 -13.16 -7.58 -14.36
CA LYS A 159 -12.65 -8.21 -13.14
C LYS A 159 -11.21 -7.77 -12.93
N LEU A 160 -10.92 -7.24 -11.75
CA LEU A 160 -9.58 -6.93 -11.30
C LEU A 160 -9.22 -7.89 -10.18
N GLU A 161 -8.13 -8.61 -10.38
CA GLU A 161 -7.48 -9.44 -9.40
C GLU A 161 -6.12 -8.83 -9.08
N PHE A 162 -5.67 -8.94 -7.84
CA PHE A 162 -4.27 -8.68 -7.52
C PHE A 162 -3.68 -9.81 -6.71
N PHE A 163 -2.36 -9.92 -6.80
CA PHE A 163 -1.56 -10.90 -6.11
C PHE A 163 -0.49 -10.15 -5.32
N MET A 164 -0.20 -10.64 -4.12
CA MET A 164 0.95 -10.15 -3.38
C MET A 164 2.18 -10.97 -3.78
N GLN A 165 3.34 -10.32 -3.86
CA GLN A 165 4.58 -10.97 -4.33
C GLN A 165 4.98 -12.20 -3.50
N ASN A 166 4.45 -12.31 -2.28
CA ASN A 166 4.73 -13.39 -1.33
C ASN A 166 3.74 -14.55 -1.34
N GLU A 167 2.65 -14.52 -2.11
CA GLU A 167 1.64 -15.59 -2.05
C GLU A 167 2.13 -16.93 -2.60
N ARG A 168 3.22 -16.93 -3.38
CA ARG A 168 3.93 -18.16 -3.79
C ARG A 168 4.72 -18.80 -2.65
N ILE A 169 4.87 -18.11 -1.53
CA ILE A 169 5.63 -18.53 -0.35
C ILE A 169 4.63 -18.91 0.75
N ARG A 170 4.43 -20.22 0.95
CA ARG A 170 3.69 -20.75 2.10
C ARG A 170 4.67 -21.15 3.19
N ILE A 171 4.74 -20.33 4.24
CA ILE A 171 5.56 -20.61 5.42
C ILE A 171 4.63 -21.03 6.54
N GLU A 172 4.97 -22.10 7.24
CA GLU A 172 4.27 -22.51 8.46
C GLU A 172 4.71 -21.64 9.65
N CYS A 173 4.44 -20.34 9.54
CA CYS A 173 4.68 -19.32 10.54
C CYS A 173 3.41 -18.47 10.72
N PRO A 174 3.26 -17.78 11.87
CA PRO A 174 2.16 -16.85 12.09
C PRO A 174 2.09 -15.77 11.01
N GLU A 175 0.90 -15.48 10.52
CA GLU A 175 0.62 -14.32 9.69
C GLU A 175 0.31 -13.12 10.57
N SER A 176 0.96 -12.00 10.29
CA SER A 176 0.68 -10.73 10.96
C SER A 176 -0.28 -9.86 10.14
N SER A 177 -0.88 -8.89 10.82
CA SER A 177 -1.66 -7.83 10.18
C SER A 177 -0.81 -6.87 9.34
N GLU A 178 0.51 -6.92 9.51
CA GLU A 178 1.50 -6.09 8.83
C GLU A 178 2.10 -6.81 7.62
N TYR A 179 2.44 -6.03 6.60
CA TYR A 179 3.16 -6.49 5.43
C TYR A 179 4.41 -5.62 5.24
N SER A 180 5.56 -6.26 4.99
CA SER A 180 6.81 -5.58 4.69
C SER A 180 7.43 -6.11 3.40
N GLU A 181 7.81 -5.20 2.51
CA GLU A 181 8.64 -5.57 1.36
C GLU A 181 10.07 -5.80 1.83
N LEU A 182 10.64 -6.93 1.43
CA LEU A 182 12.00 -7.31 1.80
C LEU A 182 13.00 -6.59 0.89
N GLU A 183 13.28 -5.34 1.23
CA GLU A 183 14.35 -4.49 0.70
C GLU A 183 15.49 -4.38 1.72
N MET A 184 16.71 -4.14 1.23
CA MET A 184 17.85 -3.89 2.12
C MET A 184 17.67 -2.52 2.79
N PRO A 185 17.62 -2.44 4.13
CA PRO A 185 17.52 -1.15 4.81
C PRO A 185 18.81 -0.33 4.64
N ALA A 186 18.70 0.99 4.81
CA ALA A 186 19.89 1.84 4.90
C ALA A 186 20.72 1.43 6.12
N LEU A 187 21.95 0.97 5.89
CA LEU A 187 22.83 0.48 6.93
C LEU A 187 23.32 1.65 7.80
N SER A 188 22.94 1.63 9.06
CA SER A 188 23.41 2.60 10.07
C SER A 188 24.25 1.91 11.14
N VAL A 189 23.98 0.63 11.38
CA VAL A 189 24.71 -0.21 12.33
C VAL A 189 25.75 -1.04 11.57
N GLY A 190 26.95 -1.17 12.14
CA GLY A 190 28.08 -1.91 11.55
C GLY A 190 27.91 -3.43 11.53
N PHE A 191 26.77 -3.93 11.06
CA PHE A 191 26.54 -5.35 10.84
C PHE A 191 27.29 -5.86 9.62
N ASP A 192 27.90 -7.04 9.74
CA ASP A 192 28.39 -7.76 8.57
C ASP A 192 27.22 -8.33 7.77
N THR A 193 27.01 -7.80 6.57
CA THR A 193 25.94 -8.22 5.65
C THR A 193 26.43 -9.19 4.57
N ALA A 194 27.71 -9.56 4.58
CA ALA A 194 28.27 -10.48 3.58
C ALA A 194 27.75 -11.92 3.73
N SER A 195 27.40 -12.33 4.95
CA SER A 195 26.87 -13.66 5.24
C SER A 195 25.90 -13.66 6.42
N ILE A 196 24.97 -14.63 6.46
CA ILE A 196 24.05 -14.80 7.60
C ILE A 196 24.84 -15.09 8.88
N SER A 197 25.90 -15.90 8.82
CA SER A 197 26.76 -16.18 9.97
C SER A 197 27.44 -14.92 10.51
N GLY A 198 28.03 -14.12 9.62
CA GLY A 198 28.67 -12.84 10.00
C GLY A 198 27.67 -11.86 10.61
N LEU A 199 26.45 -11.80 10.06
CA LEU A 199 25.36 -10.99 10.59
C LEU A 199 24.98 -11.40 12.02
N LEU A 200 24.82 -12.70 12.27
CA LEU A 200 24.49 -13.26 13.58
C LEU A 200 25.61 -13.01 14.60
N ASP A 201 26.87 -13.17 14.19
CA ASP A 201 28.04 -12.94 15.04
C ASP A 201 28.20 -11.45 15.39
N SER A 202 27.95 -10.57 14.42
CA SER A 202 27.92 -9.11 14.64
C SER A 202 26.84 -8.73 15.65
N PHE A 203 25.63 -9.27 15.50
CA PHE A 203 24.54 -9.06 16.46
C PHE A 203 24.91 -9.54 17.86
N LYS A 204 25.42 -10.77 17.98
CA LYS A 204 25.80 -11.35 19.28
C LYS A 204 26.88 -10.51 19.97
N THR A 205 27.90 -10.10 19.21
CA THR A 205 29.00 -9.28 19.73
C THR A 205 28.49 -7.94 20.24
N ILE A 206 27.76 -7.20 19.43
CA ILE A 206 27.24 -5.87 19.80
C ILE A 206 26.24 -5.99 20.96
N SER A 207 25.25 -6.87 20.85
CA SER A 207 24.18 -7.00 21.85
C SER A 207 24.67 -7.44 23.22
N SER A 208 25.69 -8.32 23.29
CA SER A 208 26.28 -8.76 24.58
C SER A 208 26.91 -7.62 25.38
N THR A 209 27.35 -6.54 24.71
CA THR A 209 27.90 -5.36 25.39
C THR A 209 26.81 -4.42 25.88
N MET A 210 25.64 -4.41 25.23
CA MET A 210 24.57 -3.43 25.45
C MET A 210 23.43 -3.92 26.34
N TYR A 211 23.20 -5.23 26.41
CA TYR A 211 22.02 -5.81 27.08
C TYR A 211 22.40 -6.92 28.06
N SER A 212 21.58 -7.14 29.10
CA SER A 212 21.79 -8.27 30.03
C SER A 212 21.55 -9.61 29.33
N LYS A 213 20.52 -9.67 28.47
CA LYS A 213 20.21 -10.83 27.65
C LYS A 213 19.83 -10.39 26.25
N SER A 214 20.30 -11.14 25.26
CA SER A 214 19.90 -10.99 23.87
C SER A 214 19.70 -12.38 23.25
N GLY A 215 18.81 -12.46 22.26
CA GLY A 215 18.53 -13.71 21.57
C GLY A 215 17.72 -13.50 20.31
N ILE A 216 17.74 -14.51 19.46
CA ILE A 216 16.91 -14.61 18.27
C ILE A 216 16.09 -15.88 18.43
N VAL A 217 14.77 -15.76 18.32
CA VAL A 217 13.85 -16.88 18.43
C VAL A 217 13.15 -17.03 17.10
N MET A 218 13.26 -18.21 16.48
CA MET A 218 12.62 -18.51 15.21
C MET A 218 11.35 -19.33 15.44
N PHE A 219 10.27 -18.97 14.75
CA PHE A 219 9.05 -19.77 14.69
C PHE A 219 9.14 -20.77 13.55
N ASN A 220 8.52 -21.93 13.75
CA ASN A 220 8.42 -22.98 12.74
C ASN A 220 7.24 -23.91 13.10
N LYS A 221 7.14 -25.05 12.41
CA LYS A 221 6.10 -26.06 12.65
C LYS A 221 5.98 -26.50 14.12
N ILE A 222 7.12 -26.53 14.83
CA ILE A 222 7.25 -27.04 16.20
C ILE A 222 7.10 -25.89 17.21
N ARG A 223 7.78 -24.76 16.99
CA ARG A 223 7.73 -23.60 17.89
C ARG A 223 6.78 -22.53 17.36
N LYS A 224 5.58 -22.47 17.94
CA LYS A 224 4.58 -21.41 17.71
C LYS A 224 4.69 -20.34 18.78
N PRO A 225 4.18 -19.10 18.57
CA PRO A 225 4.19 -18.06 19.59
C PRO A 225 3.52 -18.51 20.90
N GLU A 226 4.21 -18.29 22.02
CA GLU A 226 3.81 -18.66 23.37
C GLU A 226 3.78 -17.43 24.28
N GLY A 227 2.84 -17.39 25.22
CA GLY A 227 2.65 -16.21 26.06
C GLY A 227 1.97 -15.04 25.33
N VAL A 228 1.76 -13.95 26.05
CA VAL A 228 1.02 -12.80 25.52
C VAL A 228 1.88 -11.94 24.59
N GLU A 229 3.15 -11.73 24.93
CA GLU A 229 4.07 -10.86 24.16
C GLU A 229 4.40 -11.45 22.79
N GLU A 230 4.72 -12.75 22.71
CA GLU A 230 5.03 -13.38 21.42
C GLU A 230 3.80 -13.42 20.52
N ARG A 231 2.61 -13.73 21.07
CA ARG A 231 1.35 -13.73 20.30
C ARG A 231 1.01 -12.33 19.81
N LEU A 232 1.19 -11.31 20.66
CA LEU A 232 0.95 -9.91 20.32
C LEU A 232 1.88 -9.44 19.20
N VAL A 233 3.19 -9.74 19.30
CA VAL A 233 4.17 -9.36 18.27
C VAL A 233 4.00 -10.16 16.99
N ALA A 234 3.60 -11.43 17.07
CA ALA A 234 3.32 -12.27 15.91
C ALA A 234 2.05 -11.85 15.16
N ASP A 235 0.99 -11.48 15.88
CA ASP A 235 -0.27 -11.03 15.28
C ASP A 235 -0.15 -9.61 14.70
N ILE A 236 0.48 -8.70 15.45
CA ILE A 236 0.61 -7.31 15.00
C ILE A 236 1.73 -7.17 13.99
N GLY A 237 2.90 -7.79 14.17
CA GLY A 237 4.05 -7.62 13.28
C GLY A 237 4.82 -6.30 13.51
N ARG A 238 4.69 -5.70 14.70
CA ARG A 238 5.47 -4.53 15.15
C ARG A 238 6.25 -4.81 16.43
N THR A 239 7.22 -3.95 16.75
CA THR A 239 8.08 -4.10 17.91
C THR A 239 7.33 -3.77 19.20
N LEU A 240 7.30 -4.70 20.15
CA LEU A 240 6.87 -4.43 21.51
C LEU A 240 8.06 -3.89 22.31
N LEU A 241 7.98 -2.61 22.70
CA LEU A 241 8.97 -1.97 23.57
C LEU A 241 8.37 -1.81 24.97
N LEU A 242 8.90 -2.55 25.94
CA LEU A 242 8.63 -2.39 27.36
C LEU A 242 9.78 -1.60 27.99
N THR A 243 9.69 -0.26 27.93
CA THR A 243 10.73 0.65 28.46
C THR A 243 10.98 0.43 29.95
N SER A 244 9.93 0.07 30.70
CA SER A 244 10.01 -0.35 32.09
C SER A 244 8.85 -1.30 32.38
N MET A 245 9.09 -2.32 33.20
CA MET A 245 8.01 -3.22 33.64
C MET A 245 6.92 -2.51 34.43
N GLN A 246 7.17 -1.31 34.95
CA GLN A 246 6.23 -0.50 35.73
C GLN A 246 5.55 0.62 34.93
N SER A 247 6.02 0.93 33.72
CA SER A 247 5.50 2.04 32.90
C SER A 247 4.57 1.55 31.80
N PRO A 248 3.45 2.23 31.50
CA PRO A 248 2.55 1.80 30.43
C PRO A 248 3.24 1.75 29.06
N LEU A 249 2.62 1.09 28.08
CA LEU A 249 3.10 1.12 26.71
C LEU A 249 3.06 2.54 26.14
N PRO A 250 3.87 2.85 25.11
CA PRO A 250 3.81 4.14 24.43
C PRO A 250 2.39 4.42 23.91
N ALA A 251 1.88 5.64 24.16
CA ALA A 251 0.58 6.05 23.65
C ALA A 251 0.59 6.30 22.13
N THR A 252 1.73 6.75 21.61
CA THR A 252 1.92 7.10 20.19
C THR A 252 3.20 6.49 19.66
N ASP A 253 3.17 6.12 18.38
CA ASP A 253 4.35 5.67 17.64
C ASP A 253 5.14 6.89 17.12
N PRO A 254 6.43 7.07 17.49
CA PRO A 254 7.23 8.19 17.00
C PRO A 254 7.69 7.99 15.54
N TYR A 255 7.52 6.79 14.97
CA TYR A 255 7.95 6.43 13.62
C TYR A 255 6.79 6.61 12.61
N PRO A 256 7.00 7.32 11.49
CA PRO A 256 5.94 7.58 10.53
C PRO A 256 5.40 6.30 9.85
N GLU A 257 6.25 5.29 9.70
CA GLU A 257 5.92 3.97 9.14
C GLU A 257 5.25 3.02 10.14
N GLY A 258 5.16 3.40 11.41
CA GLY A 258 4.58 2.59 12.46
C GLY A 258 5.45 1.37 12.83
N ARG A 259 6.48 1.56 13.65
CA ARG A 259 7.40 0.47 14.05
C ARG A 259 7.06 -0.18 15.38
N ILE A 260 6.35 0.50 16.28
CA ILE A 260 6.13 0.04 17.64
C ILE A 260 4.66 -0.27 17.91
N ILE A 261 4.43 -1.16 18.87
CA ILE A 261 3.10 -1.45 19.40
C ILE A 261 2.76 -0.39 20.43
N THR A 262 1.66 0.33 20.21
CA THR A 262 1.12 1.30 21.17
C THR A 262 0.15 0.66 22.14
N GLN A 263 -0.16 1.34 23.24
CA GLN A 263 -1.16 0.88 24.22
C GLN A 263 -2.51 0.54 23.55
N SER A 264 -3.01 1.42 22.67
CA SER A 264 -4.27 1.21 21.95
C SER A 264 -4.29 -0.05 21.08
N MET A 265 -3.13 -0.44 20.53
CA MET A 265 -3.01 -1.66 19.72
C MET A 265 -3.02 -2.90 20.60
N ALA A 266 -2.35 -2.87 21.76
CA ALA A 266 -2.37 -3.95 22.73
C ALA A 266 -3.79 -4.16 23.32
N ASP A 267 -4.47 -3.08 23.67
CA ASP A 267 -5.85 -3.14 24.19
C ASP A 267 -6.81 -3.73 23.13
N ALA A 268 -6.64 -3.35 21.86
CA ALA A 268 -7.43 -3.89 20.76
C ALA A 268 -7.18 -5.39 20.52
N PHE A 269 -5.93 -5.84 20.71
CA PHE A 269 -5.56 -7.25 20.61
C PHE A 269 -6.16 -8.10 21.74
N GLU A 270 -6.09 -7.62 22.99
CA GLU A 270 -6.66 -8.35 24.13
C GLU A 270 -8.20 -8.32 24.16
N GLY A 271 -8.80 -7.31 23.51
CA GLY A 271 -10.24 -7.22 23.30
C GLY A 271 -11.06 -6.93 24.56
N PRO A 272 -12.40 -7.05 24.49
CA PRO A 272 -13.29 -6.70 25.61
C PRO A 272 -13.16 -7.64 26.81
N SER A 273 -12.55 -8.83 26.66
CA SER A 273 -12.29 -9.78 27.74
C SER A 273 -11.43 -9.20 28.87
N VAL A 274 -10.62 -8.18 28.59
CA VAL A 274 -9.76 -7.50 29.59
C VAL A 274 -10.57 -6.97 30.77
N PHE A 275 -11.80 -6.51 30.55
CA PHE A 275 -12.64 -5.99 31.64
C PHE A 275 -13.10 -7.06 32.64
N LEU A 276 -13.15 -8.32 32.21
CA LEU A 276 -13.59 -9.45 33.03
C LEU A 276 -12.40 -10.21 33.64
N GLU A 277 -11.35 -10.45 32.85
CA GLU A 277 -10.23 -11.33 33.22
C GLU A 277 -8.96 -10.57 33.64
N GLY A 278 -8.92 -9.26 33.41
CA GLY A 278 -7.72 -8.44 33.53
C GLY A 278 -6.74 -8.64 32.37
N SER A 279 -5.91 -7.62 32.11
CA SER A 279 -4.92 -7.67 31.03
C SER A 279 -3.90 -8.80 31.29
N ALA A 280 -3.75 -9.69 30.32
CA ALA A 280 -2.72 -10.73 30.35
C ALA A 280 -1.32 -10.12 30.21
N LEU A 281 -1.19 -9.04 29.43
CA LEU A 281 0.06 -8.31 29.29
C LEU A 281 0.49 -7.67 30.61
N GLU A 282 -0.40 -7.00 31.33
CA GLU A 282 -0.08 -6.41 32.65
C GLU A 282 0.27 -7.47 33.69
N ARG A 283 -0.41 -8.62 33.68
CA ARG A 283 -0.06 -9.76 34.56
C ARG A 283 1.35 -10.27 34.27
N SER A 284 1.68 -10.50 33.00
CA SER A 284 3.02 -10.95 32.58
C SER A 284 4.10 -9.96 33.02
N ARG A 285 3.86 -8.65 32.84
CA ARG A 285 4.78 -7.59 33.27
C ARG A 285 4.99 -7.56 34.78
N ALA A 286 3.93 -7.72 35.57
CA ALA A 286 4.03 -7.79 37.02
C ALA A 286 4.87 -9.00 37.47
N GLU A 287 4.63 -10.18 36.90
CA GLU A 287 5.41 -11.39 37.17
C GLU A 287 6.90 -11.19 36.82
N LYS A 288 7.19 -10.67 35.63
CA LYS A 288 8.56 -10.36 35.17
C LYS A 288 9.26 -9.32 36.05
N SER A 289 8.51 -8.31 36.53
CA SER A 289 9.04 -7.33 37.49
C SER A 289 9.49 -8.01 38.79
N THR A 290 8.75 -9.01 39.30
CA THR A 290 9.17 -9.75 40.51
C THR A 290 10.41 -10.60 40.28
N LEU A 291 10.66 -11.03 39.04
CA LEU A 291 11.87 -11.74 38.62
C LEU A 291 13.08 -10.80 38.42
N GLY A 292 12.93 -9.51 38.69
CA GLY A 292 14.01 -8.53 38.60
C GLY A 292 14.30 -8.06 37.18
N ILE A 293 13.36 -8.26 36.25
CA ILE A 293 13.44 -7.73 34.89
C ILE A 293 13.06 -6.26 34.91
N VAL A 294 13.90 -5.41 34.31
CA VAL A 294 13.72 -3.96 34.30
C VAL A 294 12.98 -3.54 33.03
N SER A 295 13.44 -4.03 31.87
CA SER A 295 12.90 -3.65 30.55
C SER A 295 13.16 -4.74 29.52
N GLU A 296 12.29 -4.81 28.52
CA GLU A 296 12.30 -5.84 27.47
C GLU A 296 11.91 -5.28 26.11
N LEU A 297 12.37 -5.92 25.05
CA LEU A 297 12.00 -5.63 23.69
C LEU A 297 11.85 -6.92 22.89
N TYR A 298 10.76 -6.98 22.13
CA TYR A 298 10.46 -8.04 21.18
C TYR A 298 10.28 -7.42 19.80
N CYS A 299 11.26 -7.58 18.91
CA CYS A 299 11.19 -7.06 17.54
C CYS A 299 10.94 -8.20 16.55
N PRO A 300 9.81 -8.22 15.83
CA PRO A 300 9.50 -9.29 14.90
C PRO A 300 10.47 -9.30 13.71
N ILE A 301 10.85 -10.49 13.27
CA ILE A 301 11.51 -10.73 12.00
C ILE A 301 10.41 -10.99 10.98
N LEU A 302 9.98 -9.93 10.31
CA LEU A 302 8.86 -9.97 9.38
C LEU A 302 9.36 -10.35 7.98
N TYR A 303 8.96 -11.53 7.51
CA TYR A 303 9.21 -12.04 6.18
C TYR A 303 7.94 -11.90 5.35
N TYR A 304 7.81 -10.79 4.61
CA TYR A 304 6.57 -10.36 3.98
C TYR A 304 5.43 -10.14 4.99
N GLN A 305 4.45 -11.04 5.06
CA GLN A 305 3.37 -11.01 6.07
C GLN A 305 3.62 -11.97 7.23
N TYR A 306 4.62 -12.86 7.12
CA TYR A 306 4.87 -13.91 8.09
C TYR A 306 5.88 -13.45 9.13
N VAL A 307 5.54 -13.60 10.41
CA VAL A 307 6.51 -13.41 11.49
C VAL A 307 7.27 -14.72 11.65
N VAL A 308 8.47 -14.80 11.06
CA VAL A 308 9.29 -16.02 11.08
C VAL A 308 10.07 -16.17 12.38
N GLY A 309 10.05 -15.16 13.23
CA GLY A 309 10.73 -15.13 14.50
C GLY A 309 10.71 -13.73 15.11
N TYR A 310 11.47 -13.54 16.17
CA TYR A 310 11.70 -12.23 16.77
C TYR A 310 13.08 -12.14 17.40
N VAL A 311 13.59 -10.91 17.48
CA VAL A 311 14.75 -10.52 18.26
C VAL A 311 14.28 -10.14 19.65
N TYR A 312 14.91 -10.73 20.66
CA TYR A 312 14.66 -10.47 22.05
C TYR A 312 15.83 -9.74 22.69
N LEU A 313 15.57 -8.61 23.34
CA LEU A 313 16.54 -7.86 24.13
C LEU A 313 15.97 -7.57 25.52
N MET A 314 16.78 -7.72 26.56
CA MET A 314 16.32 -7.53 27.93
C MET A 314 17.42 -7.02 28.85
N ASN A 315 17.03 -6.12 29.75
CA ASN A 315 17.83 -5.66 30.87
C ASN A 315 17.18 -6.06 32.19
N ASP A 316 17.99 -6.58 33.10
CA ASP A 316 17.60 -6.98 34.44
C ASP A 316 18.25 -6.10 35.51
N SER A 317 18.07 -6.46 36.78
CA SER A 317 18.63 -5.74 37.92
C SER A 317 20.15 -5.54 37.89
N THR A 318 20.90 -6.32 37.11
CA THR A 318 22.36 -6.14 36.92
C THR A 318 22.67 -4.93 36.04
N ARG A 319 21.76 -4.59 35.12
CA ARG A 319 21.86 -3.46 34.20
C ARG A 319 20.57 -2.64 34.28
N LYS A 320 20.50 -1.74 35.26
CA LYS A 320 19.30 -0.94 35.57
C LYS A 320 18.89 0.10 34.52
N THR A 321 19.54 0.12 33.36
CA THR A 321 19.21 1.04 32.26
C THR A 321 17.97 0.53 31.52
N CYS A 322 16.95 1.37 31.41
CA CYS A 322 15.76 1.10 30.61
C CYS A 322 16.08 1.09 29.10
N LEU A 323 15.44 0.19 28.36
CA LEU A 323 15.48 0.21 26.90
C LEU A 323 14.72 1.44 26.35
N ASP A 324 15.18 1.97 25.23
CA ASP A 324 14.68 3.18 24.58
C ASP A 324 14.48 2.99 23.06
N TYR A 325 14.12 4.05 22.35
CA TYR A 325 13.91 4.00 20.90
C TYR A 325 15.18 3.66 20.10
N ARG A 326 16.38 3.93 20.63
CA ARG A 326 17.63 3.52 19.96
C ARG A 326 17.77 2.00 19.95
N THR A 327 17.27 1.35 21.00
CA THR A 327 17.19 -0.10 21.07
C THR A 327 16.23 -0.65 20.00
N VAL A 328 15.11 0.03 19.77
CA VAL A 328 14.17 -0.32 18.69
C VAL A 328 14.84 -0.18 17.33
N ASP A 329 15.52 0.93 17.05
CA ASP A 329 16.22 1.14 15.78
C ASP A 329 17.24 0.03 15.50
N TYR A 330 18.04 -0.32 16.50
CA TYR A 330 19.02 -1.41 16.42
C TYR A 330 18.37 -2.77 16.10
N ALA A 331 17.34 -3.16 16.86
CA ALA A 331 16.68 -4.45 16.68
C ALA A 331 15.89 -4.52 15.36
N TRP A 332 15.26 -3.40 14.97
CA TRP A 332 14.50 -3.28 13.74
C TRP A 332 15.40 -3.39 12.51
N GLU A 333 16.54 -2.69 12.51
CA GLU A 333 17.52 -2.76 11.42
C GLU A 333 18.05 -4.18 11.25
N PHE A 334 18.49 -4.81 12.34
CA PHE A 334 18.93 -6.21 12.31
C PHE A 334 17.84 -7.15 11.76
N SER A 335 16.60 -7.00 12.23
CA SER A 335 15.48 -7.85 11.81
C SER A 335 15.20 -7.74 10.31
N HIS A 336 15.32 -6.52 9.75
CA HIS A 336 15.13 -6.28 8.31
C HIS A 336 16.29 -6.83 7.48
N ILE A 337 17.55 -6.63 7.91
CA ILE A 337 18.72 -7.20 7.23
C ILE A 337 18.65 -8.73 7.25
N LEU A 338 18.22 -9.33 8.36
CA LEU A 338 18.07 -10.77 8.48
C LEU A 338 16.96 -11.28 7.57
N ALA A 339 15.78 -10.63 7.56
CA ALA A 339 14.68 -11.01 6.67
C ALA A 339 15.08 -10.90 5.19
N TYR A 340 15.79 -9.84 4.80
CA TYR A 340 16.35 -9.68 3.46
C TYR A 340 17.37 -10.78 3.13
N SER A 341 18.30 -11.07 4.05
CA SER A 341 19.28 -12.14 3.87
C SER A 341 18.63 -13.51 3.69
N LEU A 342 17.56 -13.82 4.45
CA LEU A 342 16.78 -15.05 4.30
C LEU A 342 16.15 -15.15 2.90
N LYS A 343 15.70 -14.01 2.34
CA LYS A 343 15.13 -13.95 0.99
C LYS A 343 16.18 -14.19 -0.09
N VAL A 344 17.31 -13.47 -0.04
CA VAL A 344 18.38 -13.60 -1.04
C VAL A 344 18.97 -15.02 -1.06
N ASN A 345 19.05 -15.67 0.10
CA ASN A 345 19.53 -17.04 0.22
C ASN A 345 18.44 -18.10 -0.05
N ASN A 346 17.24 -17.70 -0.50
CA ASN A 346 16.10 -18.59 -0.77
C ASN A 346 15.80 -19.56 0.38
N TYR A 347 15.91 -19.08 1.62
CA TYR A 347 15.75 -19.92 2.82
C TYR A 347 14.36 -20.57 2.87
N PHE A 348 13.34 -19.82 2.45
CA PHE A 348 11.98 -20.33 2.27
C PHE A 348 11.74 -20.61 0.78
N LYS A 349 11.49 -21.89 0.45
CA LYS A 349 11.23 -22.31 -0.92
C LYS A 349 9.85 -21.86 -1.37
N LEU A 350 9.78 -21.41 -2.63
CA LEU A 350 8.53 -21.19 -3.34
C LEU A 350 7.85 -22.55 -3.55
N VAL A 351 6.53 -22.60 -3.38
CA VAL A 351 5.76 -23.79 -3.76
C VAL A 351 5.59 -23.75 -5.28
N GLU A 352 6.40 -24.53 -6.00
CA GLU A 352 6.29 -24.65 -7.45
C GLU A 352 4.95 -25.32 -7.84
N GLY A 353 4.26 -24.74 -8.83
CA GLY A 353 3.03 -25.30 -9.40
C GLY A 353 1.72 -24.91 -8.70
N GLN A 354 1.75 -24.11 -7.62
CA GLN A 354 0.54 -23.56 -7.01
C GLN A 354 0.37 -22.09 -7.41
N GLU A 355 -0.71 -21.78 -8.14
CA GLU A 355 -1.08 -20.38 -8.40
C GLU A 355 -1.53 -19.73 -7.08
N PRO A 356 -1.07 -18.50 -6.77
CA PRO A 356 -1.53 -17.76 -5.61
C PRO A 356 -3.03 -17.47 -5.71
N ASP A 357 -3.73 -17.51 -4.57
CA ASP A 357 -5.16 -17.24 -4.52
C ASP A 357 -5.39 -15.74 -4.80
N PRO A 358 -6.11 -15.35 -5.88
CA PRO A 358 -6.24 -13.95 -6.23
C PRO A 358 -7.08 -13.17 -5.22
N TYR A 359 -6.59 -12.00 -4.81
CA TYR A 359 -7.42 -11.02 -4.14
C TYR A 359 -8.38 -10.38 -5.14
N ARG A 360 -9.67 -10.38 -4.80
CA ARG A 360 -10.76 -9.84 -5.63
C ARG A 360 -11.40 -8.61 -4.99
N PRO A 361 -10.76 -7.44 -5.06
CA PRO A 361 -11.33 -6.21 -4.53
C PRO A 361 -12.49 -5.69 -5.39
N GLN A 362 -13.35 -4.87 -4.80
CA GLN A 362 -14.28 -4.06 -5.58
C GLN A 362 -13.53 -2.89 -6.21
N VAL A 363 -13.64 -2.71 -7.52
CA VAL A 363 -13.09 -1.54 -8.21
C VAL A 363 -14.09 -0.40 -8.14
N VAL A 364 -13.73 0.70 -7.48
CA VAL A 364 -14.59 1.89 -7.36
C VAL A 364 -14.47 2.77 -8.61
N ASN A 365 -13.24 2.99 -9.06
CA ASN A 365 -12.94 3.70 -10.31
C ASN A 365 -11.58 3.27 -10.87
N LEU A 366 -11.43 3.43 -12.17
CA LEU A 366 -10.27 2.96 -12.92
C LEU A 366 -9.89 3.99 -14.01
N SER A 367 -8.60 4.13 -14.27
CA SER A 367 -8.05 4.85 -15.42
C SER A 367 -6.84 4.10 -15.97
N SER A 368 -6.30 4.58 -17.10
CA SER A 368 -5.07 4.01 -17.66
C SER A 368 -3.83 4.15 -16.75
N GLY A 369 -3.87 5.00 -15.71
CA GLY A 369 -2.75 5.23 -14.79
C GLY A 369 -2.92 4.63 -13.40
N GLY A 370 -4.07 4.04 -13.09
CA GLY A 370 -4.32 3.46 -11.76
C GLY A 370 -5.79 3.26 -11.44
N CYS A 371 -6.05 2.76 -10.23
CA CYS A 371 -7.39 2.44 -9.77
C CYS A 371 -7.62 2.84 -8.31
N LEU A 372 -8.89 2.86 -7.91
CA LEU A 372 -9.31 2.88 -6.52
C LEU A 372 -9.98 1.55 -6.20
N LEU A 373 -9.38 0.81 -5.29
CA LEU A 373 -9.89 -0.46 -4.78
C LEU A 373 -10.63 -0.22 -3.47
N SER A 374 -11.69 -0.98 -3.23
CA SER A 374 -12.39 -1.09 -1.96
C SER A 374 -12.38 -2.54 -1.50
N MET A 375 -12.03 -2.75 -0.24
CA MET A 375 -11.95 -4.06 0.39
C MET A 375 -12.68 -4.04 1.74
N PRO A 376 -13.57 -4.99 2.02
CA PRO A 376 -14.21 -5.08 3.33
C PRO A 376 -13.17 -5.35 4.41
N LYS A 377 -13.26 -4.66 5.56
CA LYS A 377 -12.32 -4.81 6.69
C LYS A 377 -12.22 -6.23 7.22
N ASN A 378 -13.29 -7.02 7.07
CA ASN A 378 -13.36 -8.40 7.54
C ASN A 378 -12.92 -9.41 6.48
N ALA A 379 -12.72 -9.00 5.22
CA ALA A 379 -12.40 -9.91 4.12
C ALA A 379 -10.92 -10.32 4.14
N PHE A 380 -10.03 -9.43 4.59
CA PHE A 380 -8.59 -9.66 4.51
C PHE A 380 -7.88 -9.20 5.79
N LYS A 381 -7.02 -10.05 6.34
CA LYS A 381 -6.23 -9.74 7.54
C LYS A 381 -5.08 -8.76 7.26
N VAL A 382 -4.55 -8.79 6.03
CA VAL A 382 -3.36 -8.04 5.65
C VAL A 382 -3.74 -6.62 5.26
N LYS A 383 -3.10 -5.65 5.93
CA LYS A 383 -3.25 -4.22 5.63
C LYS A 383 -2.16 -3.77 4.66
N LEU A 384 -2.54 -3.35 3.45
CA LEU A 384 -1.55 -2.92 2.45
C LEU A 384 -0.96 -1.54 2.84
N LYS A 385 0.37 -1.44 2.88
CA LYS A 385 1.07 -0.19 3.19
C LYS A 385 1.13 0.75 1.99
N HIS A 386 1.27 2.04 2.26
CA HIS A 386 1.73 2.99 1.25
C HIS A 386 3.09 2.53 0.69
N GLY A 387 3.23 2.56 -0.63
CA GLY A 387 4.42 2.10 -1.33
C GLY A 387 4.40 0.63 -1.75
N ALA A 388 3.53 -0.20 -1.16
CA ALA A 388 3.46 -1.63 -1.48
C ALA A 388 3.14 -1.86 -2.96
N VAL A 389 3.81 -2.83 -3.58
CA VAL A 389 3.71 -3.20 -4.99
C VAL A 389 2.92 -4.49 -5.12
N LEU A 390 1.87 -4.43 -5.92
CA LEU A 390 0.95 -5.51 -6.24
C LEU A 390 1.17 -5.94 -7.69
N ASP A 391 1.01 -7.24 -7.96
CA ASP A 391 0.83 -7.75 -9.31
C ASP A 391 -0.68 -7.75 -9.61
N ILE A 392 -1.11 -6.99 -10.61
CA ILE A 392 -2.52 -6.75 -10.93
C ILE A 392 -2.85 -7.41 -12.25
N LYS A 393 -3.94 -8.17 -12.27
CA LYS A 393 -4.51 -8.79 -13.46
C LYS A 393 -5.89 -8.21 -13.72
N VAL A 394 -6.07 -7.59 -14.87
CA VAL A 394 -7.35 -7.05 -15.34
C VAL A 394 -7.86 -7.96 -16.46
N SER A 395 -9.08 -8.45 -16.33
CA SER A 395 -9.71 -9.33 -17.31
C SER A 395 -11.16 -8.92 -17.55
N ARG A 396 -11.72 -9.25 -18.72
CA ARG A 396 -13.15 -9.15 -19.01
C ARG A 396 -13.73 -10.56 -19.13
N SER A 397 -15.01 -10.74 -18.81
CA SER A 397 -15.66 -12.05 -18.85
C SER A 397 -15.93 -12.59 -20.27
N GLU A 398 -15.79 -11.76 -21.31
CA GLU A 398 -15.88 -12.19 -22.70
C GLU A 398 -14.48 -12.45 -23.28
N ASN A 399 -14.29 -13.65 -23.83
CA ASN A 399 -13.02 -14.27 -24.24
C ASN A 399 -12.23 -13.55 -25.37
N GLU A 400 -12.60 -12.32 -25.74
CA GLU A 400 -12.03 -11.63 -26.90
C GLU A 400 -10.85 -10.70 -26.54
N VAL A 401 -10.73 -10.26 -25.28
CA VAL A 401 -9.62 -9.39 -24.84
C VAL A 401 -8.70 -10.17 -23.88
N PRO A 402 -7.41 -10.35 -24.21
CA PRO A 402 -6.47 -11.02 -23.33
C PRO A 402 -6.36 -10.28 -21.99
N ALA A 403 -6.24 -11.04 -20.90
CA ALA A 403 -6.06 -10.46 -19.57
C ALA A 403 -4.77 -9.64 -19.54
N VAL A 404 -4.86 -8.42 -19.03
CA VAL A 404 -3.73 -7.50 -18.93
C VAL A 404 -3.12 -7.64 -17.54
N THR A 405 -1.83 -7.99 -17.48
CA THR A 405 -1.07 -8.04 -16.23
C THR A 405 -0.14 -6.82 -16.12
N MET A 406 -0.12 -6.18 -14.96
CA MET A 406 0.75 -5.03 -14.67
C MET A 406 1.06 -4.92 -13.19
N LYS A 407 2.12 -4.18 -12.84
CA LYS A 407 2.41 -3.86 -11.44
C LYS A 407 1.65 -2.61 -11.01
N GLY A 408 1.29 -2.52 -9.75
CA GLY A 408 0.67 -1.33 -9.17
C GLY A 408 1.21 -1.01 -7.78
N ARG A 409 1.49 0.26 -7.51
CA ARG A 409 1.95 0.75 -6.22
C ARG A 409 0.81 1.38 -5.44
N ILE A 410 0.64 1.03 -4.16
CA ILE A 410 -0.27 1.72 -3.26
C ILE A 410 0.22 3.16 -3.05
N ALA A 411 -0.48 4.12 -3.64
CA ALA A 411 -0.16 5.54 -3.53
C ALA A 411 -0.88 6.22 -2.35
N ARG A 412 -1.96 5.63 -1.84
CA ARG A 412 -2.70 6.18 -0.69
C ARG A 412 -3.67 5.15 -0.12
N ARG A 413 -4.00 5.33 1.15
CA ARG A 413 -4.98 4.53 1.89
C ARG A 413 -5.88 5.44 2.71
N PHE A 414 -7.15 5.07 2.82
CA PHE A 414 -8.11 5.63 3.76
C PHE A 414 -9.17 4.57 4.06
N ASP A 415 -9.94 4.72 5.12
CA ASP A 415 -10.94 3.75 5.53
C ASP A 415 -12.22 4.43 6.02
N ASP A 416 -13.32 3.69 5.97
CA ASP A 416 -14.58 4.03 6.61
C ASP A 416 -14.97 2.95 7.65
N ARG A 417 -16.22 2.89 8.10
CA ARG A 417 -16.63 1.91 9.11
C ARG A 417 -16.53 0.46 8.63
N GLU A 418 -16.73 0.21 7.34
CA GLU A 418 -16.90 -1.14 6.79
C GLU A 418 -15.76 -1.54 5.85
N ASN A 419 -15.16 -0.57 5.17
CA ASN A 419 -14.23 -0.80 4.07
C ASN A 419 -12.91 -0.05 4.25
N GLU A 420 -11.87 -0.64 3.70
CA GLU A 420 -10.58 0.00 3.44
C GLU A 420 -10.45 0.29 1.95
N TYR A 421 -9.97 1.49 1.63
CA TYR A 421 -9.80 1.96 0.27
C TYR A 421 -8.33 2.17 -0.05
N TYR A 422 -7.94 1.69 -1.22
CA TYR A 422 -6.56 1.71 -1.69
C TYR A 422 -6.48 2.39 -3.04
N GLY A 423 -5.82 3.55 -3.09
CA GLY A 423 -5.48 4.19 -4.34
C GLY A 423 -4.21 3.58 -4.91
N VAL A 424 -4.32 2.89 -6.04
CA VAL A 424 -3.20 2.20 -6.68
C VAL A 424 -2.78 2.95 -7.94
N ALA A 425 -1.48 3.21 -8.09
CA ALA A 425 -0.89 3.77 -9.29
C ALA A 425 -0.19 2.66 -10.08
N PHE A 426 -0.52 2.49 -11.37
CA PHE A 426 0.11 1.46 -12.18
C PHE A 426 1.58 1.81 -12.47
N LEU A 427 2.45 0.82 -12.35
CA LEU A 427 3.89 0.92 -12.58
C LEU A 427 4.23 0.28 -13.92
N LEU A 428 4.93 1.04 -14.78
CA LEU A 428 5.66 0.54 -15.96
C LEU A 428 4.90 -0.56 -16.74
N ALA A 429 3.60 -0.35 -16.97
CA ALA A 429 2.83 -1.27 -17.79
C ALA A 429 3.37 -1.22 -19.23
N GLU A 430 3.58 -2.38 -19.83
CA GLU A 430 3.98 -2.48 -21.23
C GLU A 430 3.01 -1.69 -22.11
N GLN A 431 3.52 -1.13 -23.21
CA GLN A 431 2.73 -0.22 -24.04
C GLN A 431 1.46 -0.91 -24.57
N ASP A 432 1.56 -2.19 -24.91
CA ASP A 432 0.43 -3.01 -25.38
C ASP A 432 -0.60 -3.27 -24.27
N ALA A 433 -0.15 -3.48 -23.04
CA ALA A 433 -1.00 -3.62 -21.86
C ALA A 433 -1.78 -2.31 -21.58
N LEU A 434 -1.11 -1.15 -21.71
CA LEU A 434 -1.76 0.15 -21.56
C LEU A 434 -2.77 0.44 -22.68
N VAL A 435 -2.45 0.07 -23.93
CA VAL A 435 -3.37 0.23 -25.07
C VAL A 435 -4.60 -0.64 -24.87
N SER A 436 -4.42 -1.92 -24.51
CA SER A 436 -5.52 -2.85 -24.25
C SER A 436 -6.41 -2.39 -23.09
N LEU A 437 -5.80 -1.89 -22.01
CA LEU A 437 -6.55 -1.30 -20.90
C LEU A 437 -7.29 -0.03 -21.34
N ARG A 438 -6.68 0.83 -22.16
CA ARG A 438 -7.36 2.03 -22.67
C ARG A 438 -8.57 1.68 -23.54
N GLN A 439 -8.43 0.75 -24.48
CA GLN A 439 -9.54 0.27 -25.32
C GLN A 439 -10.65 -0.36 -24.47
N SER A 440 -10.29 -1.02 -23.37
CA SER A 440 -11.28 -1.61 -22.46
C SER A 440 -12.04 -0.58 -21.63
N LEU A 441 -11.45 0.60 -21.37
CA LEU A 441 -12.02 1.63 -20.51
C LEU A 441 -12.69 2.76 -21.29
N TYR A 442 -12.14 3.09 -22.46
CA TYR A 442 -12.50 4.22 -23.29
C TYR A 442 -12.92 3.70 -24.67
N ALA A 443 -13.88 4.36 -25.33
CA ALA A 443 -14.34 3.94 -26.67
C ALA A 443 -13.18 3.89 -27.69
N ASP A 444 -13.29 3.04 -28.72
CA ASP A 444 -12.26 2.81 -29.74
C ASP A 444 -11.76 4.07 -30.46
N ASP A 445 -12.58 5.13 -30.56
CA ASP A 445 -12.19 6.43 -31.13
C ASP A 445 -11.38 7.33 -30.18
N SER A 446 -11.13 6.89 -28.94
CA SER A 446 -10.31 7.61 -27.96
C SER A 446 -8.81 7.64 -28.30
N ALA A 447 -8.39 6.93 -29.36
CA ALA A 447 -7.12 7.15 -30.03
C ALA A 447 -6.96 8.61 -30.49
N ARG A 448 -8.07 9.34 -30.73
CA ARG A 448 -8.06 10.78 -30.96
C ARG A 448 -8.00 11.55 -29.65
N PHE A 449 -6.80 11.74 -29.13
CA PHE A 449 -6.42 12.92 -28.32
C PHE A 449 -7.19 13.20 -27.01
N ALA A 450 -8.20 12.44 -26.60
CA ALA A 450 -9.13 12.79 -25.50
C ALA A 450 -8.81 12.16 -24.13
N CYS A 451 -7.77 11.33 -24.04
CA CYS A 451 -7.35 10.68 -22.79
C CYS A 451 -6.20 11.42 -22.08
N ASP A 452 -5.63 12.46 -22.71
CA ASP A 452 -4.72 13.41 -22.09
C ASP A 452 -5.50 14.68 -21.78
N GLU A 453 -5.72 14.96 -20.49
CA GLU A 453 -6.57 16.06 -20.04
C GLU A 453 -6.07 17.47 -20.46
N ALA A 454 -4.91 17.58 -21.14
CA ALA A 454 -4.35 18.83 -21.67
C ALA A 454 -4.92 19.25 -23.05
N SER A 455 -5.60 18.36 -23.77
CA SER A 455 -6.13 18.63 -25.12
C SER A 455 -7.51 19.32 -25.15
N LEU A 456 -8.09 19.58 -23.98
CA LEU A 456 -9.37 20.30 -23.83
C LEU A 456 -9.22 21.83 -23.98
N GLU A 457 -8.01 22.33 -24.23
CA GLU A 457 -7.77 23.70 -24.66
C GLU A 457 -7.83 23.80 -26.18
N LEU A 458 -9.03 24.01 -26.72
CA LEU A 458 -9.26 24.63 -28.04
C LEU A 458 -10.60 25.37 -28.02
#